data_AF-A0ABD5MZV8-F1
#
_entry.id   AF-A0ABD5MZV8-F1
#
_cell.length_a   1.000
_cell.length_b   1.000
_cell.length_c   1.000
_cell.angle_alpha   90.00
_cell.angle_beta   90.00
_cell.angle_gamma   90.00
#
_symmetry.space_group_name_H-M   'P 1'
#
loop_
_entity.id
_entity.type
_entity.pdbx_description
1 polymer ?
#
loop_
_entity_poly.entity_id
_entity_poly.type
_entity_poly.pdbx_seq_one_letter_code
_entity_poly.pdbx_strand_id
1 'polypeptide(L)' 'MTAKMKELRQLNDKELDSKVDEMNKELMKLYSQVSTGTNPKKPKQIRELKRTIARILTINNEKKDGGSGKG' A
#
# COMPACT_ATOMS: atom_id res chain seq x y z
N MET A 1 -5.11 8.37 7.26
CA MET A 1 -3.74 8.92 7.33
C MET A 1 -3.02 8.48 6.07
N THR A 2 -2.73 9.40 5.18
CA THR A 2 -1.93 9.12 3.98
C THR A 2 -0.47 9.05 4.41
N ALA A 3 0.15 7.87 4.30
CA ALA A 3 1.61 7.75 4.48
C ALA A 3 2.29 8.74 3.53
N LYS A 4 3.18 9.59 4.07
CA LYS A 4 3.85 10.60 3.25
C LYS A 4 4.84 9.87 2.34
N MET A 5 4.87 10.24 1.07
CA MET A 5 5.74 9.61 0.07
C MET A 5 7.22 9.64 0.48
N LYS A 6 7.63 10.67 1.22
CA LYS A 6 8.98 10.79 1.80
C LYS A 6 9.29 9.69 2.81
N GLU A 7 8.35 9.37 3.70
CA GLU A 7 8.52 8.30 4.71
C GLU A 7 8.62 6.94 4.02
N LEU A 8 7.80 6.69 3.00
CA LEU A 8 7.85 5.44 2.24
C LEU A 8 9.19 5.25 1.50
N ARG A 9 9.80 6.33 1.00
CA ARG A 9 11.12 6.24 0.35
C ARG A 9 12.27 5.96 1.32
N GLN A 10 12.10 6.29 2.60
CA GLN A 10 13.11 6.03 3.65
C GLN A 10 13.10 4.58 4.15
N LEU A 11 11.98 3.88 3.99
CA LEU A 11 11.86 2.47 4.36
C LEU A 11 12.71 1.58 3.44
N ASN A 12 13.21 0.47 3.96
CA ASN A 12 13.86 -0.56 3.17
C ASN A 12 12.82 -1.47 2.46
N ASP A 13 13.28 -2.32 1.54
CA ASP A 13 12.37 -3.12 0.70
C ASP A 13 11.52 -4.10 1.54
N LYS A 14 12.11 -4.70 2.59
CA LYS A 14 11.39 -5.60 3.50
C LYS A 14 10.31 -4.87 4.30
N GLU A 15 10.59 -3.65 4.73
CA GLU A 15 9.63 -2.81 5.45
C GLU A 15 8.49 -2.37 4.53
N LEU A 16 8.80 -2.04 3.27
CA LEU A 16 7.79 -1.72 2.27
C LEU A 16 6.90 -2.92 1.97
N ASP A 17 7.47 -4.11 1.81
CA ASP A 17 6.73 -5.35 1.60
C ASP A 17 5.86 -5.69 2.81
N SER A 18 6.40 -5.58 4.03
CA SER A 18 5.64 -5.78 5.27
C SER A 18 4.44 -4.83 5.37
N LYS A 19 4.62 -3.59 4.95
CA LYS A 19 3.55 -2.58 4.95
C LYS A 19 2.47 -2.86 3.91
N VAL A 20 2.85 -3.40 2.74
CA VAL A 20 1.91 -3.89 1.73
C VAL A 20 1.08 -5.06 2.30
N ASP A 21 1.71 -6.00 2.99
CA ASP A 21 1.03 -7.14 3.60
C ASP A 21 0.03 -6.73 4.68
N GLU A 22 0.40 -5.78 5.54
CA GLU A 22 -0.50 -5.20 6.53
C GLU A 22 -1.72 -4.54 5.86
N MET A 23 -1.49 -3.75 4.82
CA MET A 23 -2.58 -3.10 4.07
C MET A 23 -3.48 -4.09 3.34
N ASN A 24 -2.92 -5.18 2.81
CA ASN A 24 -3.69 -6.26 2.20
C ASN A 24 -4.56 -6.99 3.23
N LYS A 25 -4.04 -7.26 4.43
CA LYS A 25 -4.83 -7.84 5.53
C LYS A 25 -5.98 -6.92 5.95
N GLU A 26 -5.73 -5.61 6.01
CA GLU A 26 -6.79 -4.63 6.29
C GLU A 26 -7.84 -4.60 5.17
N LEU A 27 -7.42 -4.64 3.91
CA LEU A 27 -8.33 -4.74 2.77
C LEU A 27 -9.21 -5.99 2.85
N MET A 28 -8.64 -7.15 3.18
CA MET A 28 -9.43 -8.38 3.33
C MET A 28 -10.50 -8.24 4.41
N LYS A 29 -10.18 -7.63 5.55
CA LYS A 29 -11.17 -7.37 6.62
C LYS A 29 -12.29 -6.44 6.14
N LEU A 30 -11.95 -5.38 5.40
CA LEU A 30 -12.95 -4.46 4.84
C LEU A 30 -13.81 -5.16 3.77
N TYR A 31 -13.23 -6.02 2.95
CA TYR A 31 -13.97 -6.80 1.97
C TYR A 31 -14.89 -7.82 2.62
N SER A 32 -14.48 -8.47 3.72
CA SER A 32 -15.37 -9.37 4.44
C SER A 32 -16.56 -8.62 5.04
N GLN A 33 -16.34 -7.43 5.62
CA GLN A 33 -17.42 -6.57 6.11
C GLN A 33 -18.40 -6.19 5.00
N VAL A 34 -17.89 -5.74 3.85
CA VAL A 34 -18.73 -5.40 2.70
C VAL A 34 -19.51 -6.63 2.22
N SER A 35 -18.86 -7.80 2.16
CA SER A 35 -19.50 -9.05 1.74
C SER A 35 -20.59 -9.51 2.70
N THR A 36 -20.50 -9.21 4.00
CA THR A 36 -21.55 -9.52 4.98
C THR A 36 -22.67 -8.48 4.98
N GLY A 37 -22.67 -7.51 4.06
CA GLY A 37 -23.64 -6.42 4.02
C GLY A 37 -23.37 -5.31 5.04
N THR A 38 -22.22 -5.34 5.71
CA THR A 38 -21.82 -4.33 6.68
C THR A 38 -21.14 -3.18 5.94
N ASN A 39 -21.75 -2.00 5.99
CA ASN A 39 -21.13 -0.82 5.40
C ASN A 39 -19.85 -0.43 6.16
N PRO A 40 -18.69 -0.35 5.49
CA PRO A 40 -17.47 0.09 6.13
C PRO A 40 -17.64 1.53 6.62
N LYS A 41 -17.20 1.79 7.86
CA LYS A 41 -17.32 3.11 8.52
C LYS A 41 -16.77 4.27 7.68
N LYS A 42 -15.83 3.97 6.78
CA LYS A 42 -15.20 4.93 5.86
C LYS A 42 -15.26 4.37 4.44
N PRO A 43 -16.22 4.79 3.60
CA PRO A 43 -16.37 4.26 2.24
C PRO A 43 -15.14 4.51 1.35
N LYS A 44 -14.34 5.54 1.67
CA LYS A 44 -13.10 5.86 0.95
C LYS A 44 -11.88 5.04 1.41
N GLN A 45 -11.98 4.28 2.51
CA GLN A 45 -10.83 3.59 3.11
C GLN A 45 -10.23 2.52 2.18
N ILE A 46 -11.07 1.73 1.52
CA ILE A 46 -10.62 0.74 0.51
C ILE A 46 -9.82 1.44 -0.60
N ARG A 47 -10.31 2.58 -1.09
CA ARG A 47 -9.65 3.35 -2.14
C ARG A 47 -8.31 3.94 -1.66
N GLU A 48 -8.26 4.43 -0.42
CA GLU A 48 -7.04 4.97 0.19
C GLU A 48 -5.97 3.90 0.40
N LEU A 49 -6.35 2.71 0.87
CA LEU A 49 -5.46 1.55 1.02
C LEU A 49 -4.90 1.13 -0.33
N LYS A 50 -5.74 0.91 -1.34
CA LYS A 50 -5.29 0.58 -2.70
C LYS A 50 -4.32 1.60 -3.28
N ARG A 51 -4.62 2.89 -3.09
CA ARG A 51 -3.74 3.98 -3.57
C ARG A 51 -2.40 4.00 -2.85
N THR A 52 -2.37 3.63 -1.58
CA THR A 52 -1.12 3.58 -0.80
C THR A 52 -0.28 2.37 -1.18
N ILE A 53 -0.90 1.19 -1.36
CA ILE A 53 -0.23 0.00 -1.90
C ILE A 53 0.40 0.32 -3.26
N ALA A 54 -0.36 0.92 -4.19
CA ALA A 54 0.15 1.29 -5.50
C ALA A 54 1.40 2.19 -5.41
N ARG A 55 1.40 3.18 -4.50
CA ARG A 55 2.58 4.05 -4.28
C ARG A 55 3.78 3.28 -3.75
N ILE A 56 3.57 2.34 -2.82
CA ILE A 56 4.65 1.51 -2.29
C ILE A 56 5.24 0.64 -3.40
N LEU A 57 4.39 0.00 -4.21
CA LEU A 57 4.84 -0.79 -5.35
C LEU A 57 5.61 0.05 -6.37
N THR A 58 5.15 1.28 -6.66
CA THR A 58 5.90 2.21 -7.51
C THR A 58 7.28 2.51 -6.93
N ILE A 59 7.40 2.80 -5.63
CA ILE A 59 8.70 3.05 -4.98
C ILE A 59 9.60 1.81 -5.04
N ASN A 60 9.06 0.62 -4.78
CA ASN A 60 9.81 -0.63 -4.92
C ASN A 60 10.31 -0.83 -6.36
N ASN A 61 9.50 -0.48 -7.36
CA ASN A 61 9.89 -0.56 -8.76
C ASN A 61 10.95 0.51 -9.12
N GLU A 62 10.78 1.75 -8.66
CA GLU A 62 11.77 2.84 -8.82
C GLU A 62 13.14 2.44 -8.22
N LYS A 63 13.16 1.76 -7.07
CA LYS A 63 14.39 1.26 -6.44
C LYS A 63 15.03 0.13 -7.22
N LYS A 64 14.22 -0.77 -7.79
CA LYS A 64 14.69 -1.88 -8.65
C LYS A 64 15.24 -1.36 -9.97
N ASP A 65 14.50 -0.50 -10.67
CA ASP A 65 14.86 0.04 -11.99
C ASP A 65 15.98 1.09 -11.91
N GLY A 66 16.03 1.87 -10.82
CA GLY A 66 17.10 2.83 -10.54
C GLY A 66 18.47 2.20 -10.29
N GLY A 67 18.54 0.87 -10.13
CA GLY A 67 19.78 0.10 -10.07
C GLY A 67 20.28 -0.41 -11.43
N SER A 68 19.53 -0.23 -12.52
CA SER A 68 19.86 -0.78 -13.86
C SER A 68 19.94 0.26 -14.98
N GLY A 69 19.73 1.54 -14.68
CA GLY A 69 19.98 2.65 -15.59
C GLY A 69 21.42 3.19 -15.55
N LYS A 70 22.42 2.32 -15.80
CA LYS A 70 23.71 2.76 -16.36
C LYS A 70 23.73 2.26 -17.81
N GLY A 71 23.25 3.11 -18.71
CA GLY A 71 23.33 3.00 -20.16
C GLY A 71 23.27 4.39 -20.74
#